data_AF-A0A2N0Z2Q7-F1
#
_entry.id   AF-A0A2N0Z2Q7-F1
#
_cell.length_a   1.000
_cell.length_b   1.000
_cell.length_c   1.000
_cell.angle_alpha   90.00
_cell.angle_beta   90.00
_cell.angle_gamma   90.00
#
_symmetry.space_group_name_H-M   'P 1'
#
loop_
_entity.id
_entity.type
_entity.pdbx_description
1 polymer ?
#
loop_
_entity_poly.entity_id
_entity_poly.type
_entity_poly.pdbx_seq_one_letter_code
_entity_poly.pdbx_strand_id
1 'polypeptide(L)'
;MYKKRNICTRKGTYVKETLSPEEFAIVRKSYANVIQVEDFNSISEDFIKITVHDPAFQCVETREKLSSLFERAFIVASEASWKEIGIY
;
A
#
# COMPACT_ATOMS: atom_id res chain seq x y z
N MET A 1 -14.34 2.61 1.85
CA MET A 1 -13.25 3.43 2.43
C MET A 1 -11.96 2.64 2.32
N TYR A 2 -11.01 3.10 1.51
CA TYR A 2 -9.74 2.38 1.29
C TYR A 2 -8.82 2.60 2.49
N LYS A 3 -8.39 1.53 3.15
CA LYS A 3 -7.34 1.63 4.18
C LYS A 3 -5.98 1.57 3.48
N LYS A 4 -5.32 2.72 3.34
CA LYS A 4 -3.89 2.78 2.94
C LYS A 4 -3.11 1.93 3.94
N ARG A 5 -2.45 0.85 3.50
CA ARG A 5 -1.80 -0.08 4.43
C ARG A 5 -0.32 0.16 4.57
N ASN A 6 0.41 0.31 3.47
CA ASN A 6 1.85 0.50 3.55
C ASN A 6 2.46 1.30 2.41
N ILE A 7 3.59 1.92 2.71
CA ILE A 7 4.46 2.64 1.76
C ILE A 7 5.83 1.95 1.78
N CYS A 8 6.32 1.54 0.62
CA CYS A 8 7.64 0.92 0.49
C CYS A 8 8.63 1.96 -0.01
N THR A 9 9.77 2.05 0.68
CA THR A 9 10.94 2.84 0.27
C THR A 9 12.14 1.91 0.16
N ARG A 10 13.30 2.46 -0.22
CA ARG A 10 14.56 1.70 -0.22
C ARG A 10 14.97 1.20 1.17
N LYS A 11 14.51 1.85 2.25
CA LYS A 11 14.88 1.49 3.63
C LYS A 11 13.95 0.41 4.22
N GLY A 12 12.70 0.37 3.80
CA GLY A 12 11.74 -0.58 4.34
C GLY A 12 10.31 -0.28 3.96
N THR A 13 9.40 -1.05 4.56
CA THR A 13 7.96 -0.92 4.36
C THR A 13 7.33 -0.28 5.58
N TYR A 14 6.74 0.89 5.40
CA TYR A 14 6.16 1.69 6.47
C TYR A 14 4.67 1.39 6.58
N VAL A 15 4.17 1.19 7.79
CA VAL A 15 2.75 0.99 8.13
C VAL A 15 2.34 1.94 9.24
N LYS A 16 1.05 2.24 9.37
CA LYS A 16 0.56 2.99 10.54
C LYS A 16 0.70 2.15 11.81
N GLU A 17 1.06 2.78 12.93
CA GLU A 17 1.05 2.14 14.26
C GLU A 17 -0.34 1.64 14.66
N THR A 18 -1.39 2.30 14.16
CA THR A 18 -2.80 1.93 14.37
C THR A 18 -3.28 0.77 13.49
N LEU A 19 -2.41 0.16 12.68
CA LEU A 19 -2.75 -1.00 11.88
C LEU A 19 -3.09 -2.18 12.79
N SER A 20 -4.16 -2.92 12.50
CA SER A 20 -4.57 -4.02 13.37
C SER A 20 -3.50 -5.13 13.37
N PRO A 21 -3.39 -5.93 14.46
CA PRO A 21 -2.42 -7.02 14.52
C PRO A 21 -2.57 -8.04 13.38
N GLU A 22 -3.80 -8.34 12.98
CA GLU A 22 -4.10 -9.22 11.84
C GLU A 22 -3.56 -8.63 10.54
N GLU A 23 -3.85 -7.36 10.26
CA GLU A 23 -3.37 -6.67 9.06
C GLU A 23 -1.84 -6.55 9.06
N PHE A 24 -1.24 -6.26 10.21
CA PHE A 24 0.21 -6.19 10.39
C PHE A 24 0.89 -7.53 10.13
N ALA A 25 0.31 -8.64 10.61
CA ALA A 25 0.83 -9.98 10.36
C ALA A 25 0.86 -10.31 8.86
N ILE A 26 -0.15 -9.88 8.10
CA ILE A 26 -0.17 -10.09 6.64
C ILE A 26 0.95 -9.28 5.97
N VAL A 27 1.16 -8.02 6.35
CA VAL A 27 2.26 -7.19 5.82
C VAL A 27 3.61 -7.82 6.15
N ARG A 28 3.83 -8.26 7.40
CA ARG A 28 5.10 -8.88 7.83
C ARG A 28 5.44 -10.17 7.10
N LYS A 29 4.44 -10.93 6.61
CA LYS A 29 4.69 -12.10 5.76
C LYS A 29 5.27 -11.73 4.39
N SER A 30 4.97 -10.51 3.91
CA SER A 30 5.31 -10.06 2.56
C SER A 30 6.57 -9.19 2.50
N TYR A 31 7.02 -8.63 3.64
CA TYR A 31 8.13 -7.68 3.70
C TYR A 31 9.08 -7.96 4.86
N ALA A 32 10.38 -7.99 4.57
CA ALA A 32 11.42 -8.30 5.56
C ALA A 32 11.61 -7.20 6.62
N ASN A 33 11.66 -5.93 6.20
CA ASN A 33 11.79 -4.79 7.10
C ASN A 33 10.49 -3.98 7.11
N VAL A 34 9.76 -4.04 8.23
CA VAL A 34 8.50 -3.30 8.42
C VAL A 34 8.67 -2.30 9.56
N ILE A 35 8.41 -1.04 9.28
CA ILE A 35 8.58 0.10 10.19
C ILE A 35 7.18 0.65 10.50
N GLN A 36 6.85 0.81 11.77
CA GLN A 36 5.59 1.47 12.14
C GLN A 36 5.83 2.98 12.29
N VAL A 37 4.87 3.78 11.84
CA VAL A 37 4.88 5.24 11.98
C VAL A 37 3.52 5.74 12.42
N GLU A 38 3.50 6.80 13.23
CA GLU A 38 2.27 7.51 13.56
C GLU A 38 1.67 8.20 12.32
N ASP A 39 2.51 8.85 11.50
CA ASP A 39 2.09 9.51 10.26
C ASP A 39 2.96 9.23 9.04
N PHE A 40 2.33 8.96 7.89
CA PHE A 40 3.02 8.73 6.62
C PHE A 40 3.71 10.00 6.10
N ASN A 41 3.22 11.19 6.49
CA ASN A 41 3.89 12.46 6.17
C ASN A 41 5.27 12.60 6.84
N SER A 42 5.59 11.77 7.84
CA SER A 42 6.92 11.74 8.47
C SER A 42 7.98 11.02 7.62
N ILE A 43 7.57 10.31 6.56
CA ILE A 43 8.49 9.58 5.68
C ILE A 43 9.10 10.58 4.70
N SER A 44 10.42 10.75 4.82
CA SER A 44 11.19 11.71 4.00
C SER A 44 11.82 11.05 2.77
N GLU A 45 11.85 9.72 2.75
CA GLU A 45 12.43 8.91 1.69
C GLU A 45 11.50 8.82 0.47
N ASP A 46 12.09 8.70 -0.71
CA ASP A 46 11.34 8.44 -1.93
C ASP A 46 10.58 7.11 -1.86
N PHE A 47 9.33 7.15 -2.31
CA PHE A 47 8.44 5.99 -2.33
C PHE A 47 8.65 5.21 -3.63
N ILE A 48 8.81 3.90 -3.51
CA ILE A 48 8.90 2.98 -4.66
C ILE A 48 7.51 2.45 -5.00
N LYS A 49 6.73 2.07 -3.97
CA LYS A 49 5.35 1.62 -4.15
C LYS A 49 4.50 1.91 -2.93
N ILE A 50 3.20 2.06 -3.15
CA ILE A 50 2.16 2.14 -2.14
C ILE A 50 1.24 0.94 -2.35
N THR A 51 0.94 0.22 -1.28
CA THR A 51 0.05 -0.93 -1.35
C THR A 51 -1.21 -0.68 -0.53
N VAL A 52 -2.35 -1.00 -1.13
CA VAL A 52 -3.68 -0.88 -0.54
C VAL A 52 -4.31 -2.26 -0.56
N HIS A 53 -4.68 -2.76 0.61
CA HIS A 53 -5.49 -3.97 0.68
C HIS A 53 -6.96 -3.59 0.65
N ASP A 54 -7.71 -4.30 -0.18
CA ASP A 54 -9.15 -4.18 -0.31
C ASP A 54 -9.82 -5.44 0.23
N PRO A 55 -10.29 -5.43 1.49
CA PRO A 55 -10.96 -6.59 2.08
C PRO A 55 -12.31 -6.90 1.43
N ALA A 56 -12.87 -5.99 0.63
CA ALA A 56 -14.11 -6.23 -0.11
C ALA A 56 -13.88 -6.95 -1.45
N PHE A 57 -12.62 -7.27 -1.79
CA PHE A 57 -12.22 -7.92 -3.05
C PHE A 57 -12.61 -7.14 -4.32
N GLN A 58 -12.82 -5.82 -4.21
CA GLN A 58 -13.21 -4.96 -5.33
C GLN A 58 -11.99 -4.37 -6.04
N CYS A 59 -10.97 -5.21 -6.27
CA CYS A 59 -9.67 -4.71 -6.68
C CYS A 59 -9.66 -4.09 -8.08
N VAL A 60 -10.26 -4.79 -9.03
CA VAL A 60 -10.39 -4.35 -10.41
C VAL A 60 -11.27 -3.11 -10.52
N GLU A 61 -12.46 -3.14 -9.93
CA GLU A 61 -13.42 -2.01 -10.00
C GLU A 61 -12.83 -0.72 -9.43
N THR A 62 -12.12 -0.80 -8.30
CA THR A 62 -11.47 0.39 -7.74
C THR A 62 -10.30 0.87 -8.59
N ARG A 63 -9.52 -0.03 -9.19
CA ARG A 63 -8.42 0.38 -10.08
C ARG A 63 -8.99 1.24 -11.21
N GLU A 64 -10.12 0.86 -11.81
CA GLU A 64 -10.77 1.64 -12.86
C GLU A 64 -11.19 3.04 -12.37
N LYS A 65 -11.60 3.18 -11.11
CA LYS A 65 -11.90 4.49 -10.49
C LYS A 65 -10.66 5.38 -10.31
N LEU A 66 -9.45 4.82 -10.39
CA LEU A 66 -8.17 5.53 -10.33
C LEU A 66 -7.56 5.78 -11.71
N SER A 67 -8.31 5.55 -12.79
CA SER A 67 -7.84 5.70 -14.18
C SER A 67 -7.19 7.06 -14.48
N SER A 68 -7.66 8.15 -13.86
CA SER A 68 -7.05 9.49 -13.99
C SER A 68 -5.62 9.58 -13.48
N LEU A 69 -5.16 8.60 -12.69
CA LEU A 69 -3.80 8.51 -12.18
C LEU A 69 -2.91 7.61 -13.03
N PHE A 70 -3.43 6.87 -14.02
CA PHE A 70 -2.65 5.90 -14.79
C PHE A 70 -1.54 6.52 -15.61
N GLU A 71 -1.67 7.78 -16.01
CA GLU A 71 -0.61 8.52 -16.71
C GLU A 71 0.53 8.98 -15.77
N ARG A 72 0.31 8.94 -14.45
CA ARG A 72 1.25 9.45 -13.43
C ARG A 72 1.72 8.38 -12.45
N ALA A 73 1.09 7.21 -12.46
CA ALA A 73 1.36 6.11 -11.54
C ALA A 73 0.99 4.78 -12.18
N PHE A 74 1.79 3.76 -11.89
CA PHE A 74 1.53 2.40 -12.32
C PHE A 74 0.62 1.69 -11.32
N ILE A 75 -0.66 1.54 -11.66
CA ILE A 75 -1.67 0.93 -10.76
C ILE A 75 -2.00 -0.48 -11.22
N VAL A 76 -1.73 -1.46 -10.37
CA VAL A 76 -1.93 -2.89 -10.59
C VAL A 76 -2.87 -3.45 -9.53
N ALA A 77 -3.83 -4.27 -9.96
CA ALA A 77 -4.57 -5.17 -9.07
C ALA A 77 -3.89 -6.53 -9.14
N SER A 78 -2.91 -6.78 -8.26
CA SER A 78 -2.05 -7.97 -8.34
C SER A 78 -2.70 -9.23 -7.77
N GLU A 79 -3.60 -9.10 -6.80
CA GLU A 79 -4.44 -10.20 -6.29
C GLU A 79 -5.87 -9.73 -6.03
N ALA A 80 -6.80 -10.68 -5.83
CA ALA A 80 -8.21 -10.37 -5.64
C ALA A 80 -8.47 -9.37 -4.49
N SER A 81 -7.61 -9.35 -3.46
CA SER A 81 -7.69 -8.42 -2.32
C SER A 81 -6.55 -7.39 -2.24
N TRP A 82 -5.58 -7.40 -3.18
CA TRP A 82 -4.44 -6.47 -3.14
C TRP A 82 -4.39 -5.56 -4.36
N LYS A 83 -4.19 -4.26 -4.08
CA LYS A 83 -3.82 -3.25 -5.07
C LYS A 83 -2.44 -2.73 -4.77
N GLU A 84 -1.64 -2.62 -5.81
CA GLU A 84 -0.34 -2.00 -5.77
C GLU A 84 -0.34 -0.77 -6.67
N ILE A 85 0.19 0.32 -6.14
CA ILE A 85 0.42 1.57 -6.86
C ILE A 85 1.93 1.79 -6.83
N GLY A 86 2.60 1.47 -7.93
CA GLY A 86 3.98 1.84 -8.17
C GLY A 86 4.06 3.30 -8.62
N ILE A 87 4.99 4.05 -8.07
CA ILE A 87 5.37 5.37 -8.62
C ILE A 87 6.75 5.14 -9.22
N TYR A 88 6.83 5.20 -10.55
CA TYR A 88 8.08 5.14 -11.30
C TYR A 88 8.37 6.51 -11.90
#